data_AF-J0WAU2-F1
#
_entry.id   AF-J0WAU2-F1
#
_cell.length_a   1.000
_cell.length_b   1.000
_cell.length_c   1.000
_cell.angle_alpha   90.00
_cell.angle_beta   90.00
_cell.angle_gamma   90.00
#
_symmetry.space_group_name_H-M   'P 1'
#
loop_
_entity.id
_entity.type
_entity.pdbx_description
1 polymer ?
#
loop_
_entity_poly.entity_id
_entity_poly.type
_entity_poly.pdbx_seq_one_letter_code
_entity_poly.pdbx_strand_id
1 'polypeptide(L)'
;MNDILACPSCGLDKTEAIVHRGSYILRCAACGEAIVATSFMAISDSDYQFSAFADPGPGKRPGPEGLIARGPLRQISPTISDAAREGALILLIPEGAP
;
A
#
# COMPACT_ATOMS: atom_id res chain seq x y z
N MET A 1 13.15 -15.94 -5.09
CA MET A 1 13.18 -15.27 -6.40
C MET A 1 12.55 -13.90 -6.16
N ASN A 2 13.38 -12.86 -6.02
CA ASN A 2 12.87 -11.50 -5.84
C ASN A 2 12.53 -10.98 -7.24
N ASP A 3 11.29 -11.19 -7.68
CA ASP A 3 10.75 -10.52 -8.87
C ASP A 3 10.53 -9.05 -8.52
N ILE A 4 11.62 -8.29 -8.52
CA ILE A 4 11.55 -6.85 -8.29
C ILE A 4 11.06 -6.21 -9.59
N LEU A 5 9.81 -5.73 -9.59
CA LEU A 5 9.23 -4.99 -10.71
C LEU A 5 9.92 -3.64 -10.84
N ALA A 6 10.81 -3.51 -11.85
CA ALA A 6 11.35 -2.22 -12.26
C ALA A 6 10.22 -1.34 -12.82
N CYS A 7 10.20 -0.07 -12.42
CA CYS A 7 9.23 0.88 -12.93
C CYS A 7 9.48 1.15 -14.42
N PRO A 8 8.48 0.99 -15.31
CA PRO A 8 8.66 1.22 -16.74
C PRO A 8 8.96 2.69 -17.09
N SER A 9 8.58 3.63 -16.22
CA SER A 9 8.75 5.07 -16.47
C SER A 9 10.13 5.60 -16.08
N CYS A 10 10.73 5.13 -14.97
CA CYS A 10 12.01 5.64 -14.47
C CYS A 10 13.12 4.57 -14.38
N GLY A 11 12.80 3.31 -14.66
CA GLY A 11 13.74 2.18 -14.63
C GLY A 11 14.18 1.74 -13.23
N LEU A 12 13.73 2.42 -12.16
CA LEU A 12 14.11 2.11 -10.79
C LEU A 12 13.23 1.01 -10.20
N ASP A 13 13.83 0.21 -9.33
CA ASP A 13 13.27 -0.99 -8.70
C ASP A 13 12.72 -0.69 -7.29
N LYS A 14 12.08 0.48 -7.14
CA LYS A 14 11.52 0.97 -5.87
C LYS A 14 10.00 0.95 -5.93
N THR A 15 9.38 -0.02 -5.27
CA THR A 15 7.93 -0.18 -5.24
C THR A 15 7.37 -0.05 -3.83
N GLU A 16 6.15 0.46 -3.74
CA GLU A 16 5.37 0.54 -2.51
C GLU A 16 3.91 0.20 -2.80
N ALA A 17 3.22 -0.29 -1.79
CA ALA A 17 1.83 -0.74 -1.90
C ALA A 17 0.90 0.33 -1.34
N ILE A 18 -0.08 0.76 -2.14
CA ILE A 18 -1.11 1.71 -1.71
C ILE A 18 -2.51 1.17 -1.95
N VAL A 19 -3.49 1.67 -1.19
CA VAL A 19 -4.91 1.45 -1.42
C VAL A 19 -5.60 2.76 -1.76
N HIS A 20 -6.37 2.75 -2.84
CA HIS A 20 -7.13 3.90 -3.31
C HIS A 20 -8.46 3.45 -3.89
N ARG A 21 -9.59 3.96 -3.36
CA ARG A 21 -10.95 3.68 -3.85
C ARG A 21 -11.24 2.18 -4.09
N GLY A 22 -10.74 1.32 -3.21
CA GLY A 22 -10.91 -0.14 -3.30
C GLY A 22 -9.94 -0.87 -4.23
N SER A 23 -8.98 -0.18 -4.84
CA SER A 23 -7.87 -0.79 -5.58
C SER A 23 -6.64 -0.92 -4.69
N TYR A 24 -5.97 -2.07 -4.77
CA TYR A 24 -4.58 -2.24 -4.33
C TYR A 24 -3.66 -1.92 -5.50
N ILE A 25 -2.70 -1.03 -5.29
CA ILE A 25 -1.83 -0.50 -6.35
C ILE A 25 -0.38 -0.65 -5.89
N LEU A 26 0.45 -1.25 -6.73
CA LEU A 26 1.90 -1.13 -6.63
C LEU A 26 2.31 0.14 -7.37
N ARG A 27 2.85 1.11 -6.62
CA ARG A 27 3.33 2.39 -7.13
C ARG A 27 4.86 2.43 -7.08
N CYS A 28 5.49 3.13 -8.01
CA CYS A 28 6.90 3.45 -7.93
C CYS A 28 7.15 4.47 -6.83
N ALA A 29 7.94 4.12 -5.82
CA ALA A 29 8.31 5.02 -4.73
C ALA A 29 9.27 6.14 -5.18
N ALA A 30 9.84 6.07 -6.39
CA ALA A 30 10.74 7.10 -6.91
C ALA A 30 10.02 8.19 -7.70
N CYS A 31 9.13 7.82 -8.62
CA CYS A 31 8.45 8.77 -9.51
C CYS A 31 6.92 8.85 -9.30
N GLY A 32 6.34 7.97 -8.48
CA GLY A 32 4.91 7.95 -8.19
C GLY A 32 4.04 7.26 -9.24
N GLU A 33 4.62 6.70 -10.29
CA GLU A 33 3.87 6.02 -11.34
C GLU A 33 3.19 4.75 -10.81
N ALA A 34 1.93 4.51 -11.16
CA ALA A 34 1.27 3.24 -10.90
C ALA A 34 1.84 2.16 -11.83
N ILE A 35 2.34 1.06 -11.26
CA ILE A 35 2.97 -0.02 -12.02
C ILE A 35 1.95 -1.15 -12.29
N VAL A 36 1.27 -1.60 -11.23
CA VAL A 36 0.25 -2.65 -11.29
C VAL A 36 -0.90 -2.29 -10.36
N ALA A 37 -2.13 -2.63 -10.73
CA ALA A 37 -3.28 -2.49 -9.87
C ALA A 37 -4.16 -3.75 -9.91
N THR A 38 -4.77 -4.09 -8.78
CA THR A 38 -5.81 -5.11 -8.66
C THR A 38 -6.87 -4.66 -7.65
N SER A 39 -7.94 -5.43 -7.50
CA SER A 39 -8.93 -5.18 -6.45
C SER A 39 -8.30 -5.40 -5.07
N PHE A 40 -8.52 -4.47 -4.13
CA PHE A 40 -8.10 -4.66 -2.75
C PHE A 40 -8.77 -5.89 -2.11
N MET A 41 -9.99 -6.22 -2.54
CA MET A 41 -10.68 -7.43 -2.10
C MET A 41 -9.93 -8.71 -2.44
N ALA A 42 -9.11 -8.71 -3.50
CA ALA A 42 -8.35 -9.89 -3.92
C ALA A 42 -7.22 -10.25 -2.93
N ILE A 43 -6.78 -9.28 -2.11
CA ILE A 43 -5.71 -9.49 -1.14
C ILE A 43 -6.18 -9.35 0.31
N SER A 44 -7.38 -8.78 0.53
CA SER A 44 -7.83 -8.35 1.84
C SER A 44 -7.98 -9.50 2.83
N ASP A 45 -8.20 -10.74 2.39
CA ASP A 45 -8.37 -11.92 3.26
C ASP A 45 -7.04 -12.52 3.78
N SER A 46 -5.94 -11.78 3.68
CA SER A 46 -4.62 -12.21 4.14
C SER A 46 -4.44 -12.08 5.66
N ASP A 47 -3.74 -13.04 6.26
CA ASP A 47 -3.29 -13.00 7.66
C ASP A 47 -1.93 -12.28 7.87
N TYR A 48 -1.32 -11.77 6.79
CA TYR A 48 -0.08 -11.01 6.89
C TYR A 48 -0.31 -9.73 7.69
N GLN A 49 0.66 -9.41 8.55
CA GLN A 49 0.62 -8.21 9.36
C GLN A 49 0.96 -7.00 8.48
N PHE A 50 0.14 -5.97 8.58
CA PHE A 50 0.39 -4.69 7.93
C PHE A 50 0.16 -3.55 8.91
N SER A 51 0.85 -2.45 8.65
CA SER A 51 0.48 -1.12 9.10
C SER A 51 -0.03 -0.31 7.92
N ALA A 52 -1.21 0.25 8.08
CA ALA A 52 -1.85 1.14 7.11
C ALA A 52 -1.70 2.59 7.60
N PHE A 53 -1.17 3.45 6.74
CA PHE A 53 -0.97 4.87 7.02
C PHE A 53 -1.64 5.73 5.97
N ALA A 54 -2.00 6.97 6.32
CA ALA A 54 -2.24 8.00 5.31
C ALA A 54 -0.99 8.16 4.44
N ASP A 55 -1.14 8.12 3.12
CA ASP A 55 -0.03 8.16 2.18
C ASP A 55 0.64 9.54 2.19
N PRO A 56 1.94 9.65 2.58
CA PRO A 56 2.66 10.92 2.56
C PRO A 56 3.11 11.34 1.15
N GLY A 57 2.96 10.43 0.18
CA GLY A 57 3.45 10.53 -1.19
C GLY A 57 4.66 9.62 -1.45
N PRO A 58 5.09 9.51 -2.72
CA PRO A 58 6.04 8.50 -3.16
C PRO A 58 7.37 8.51 -2.40
N GLY A 59 7.75 7.35 -1.85
CA GLY A 59 9.05 7.14 -1.20
C GLY A 59 9.23 7.88 0.13
N LYS A 60 8.19 8.55 0.63
CA LYS A 60 8.23 9.21 1.93
C LYS A 60 7.81 8.23 3.02
N ARG A 61 8.45 8.36 4.19
CA ARG A 61 8.08 7.58 5.37
C ARG A 61 6.88 8.23 6.06
N PRO A 62 5.84 7.47 6.40
CA PRO A 62 4.73 8.02 7.18
C PRO A 62 5.17 8.28 8.63
N GLY A 63 4.63 9.33 9.23
CA GLY A 63 4.75 9.57 10.67
C GLY A 63 3.74 8.75 11.48
N PRO A 64 3.94 8.58 12.79
CA PRO A 64 3.02 7.85 13.67
C PRO A 64 1.61 8.46 13.70
N GLU A 65 1.49 9.77 13.52
CA GLU A 65 0.21 10.51 13.41
C GLU A 65 -0.62 10.10 12.19
N GLY A 66 0.01 9.53 11.17
CA GLY A 66 -0.67 9.04 9.98
C GLY A 66 -1.20 7.61 10.10
N LEU A 67 -1.00 6.92 11.23
CA LEU A 67 -1.43 5.53 11.40
C LEU A 67 -2.95 5.42 11.39
N ILE A 68 -3.49 4.65 10.45
CA ILE A 68 -4.91 4.37 10.31
C ILE A 68 -5.27 3.07 11.05
N ALA A 69 -4.49 2.01 10.81
CA ALA A 69 -4.71 0.71 11.43
C ALA A 69 -3.43 -0.13 11.39
N ARG A 70 -3.32 -1.10 12.30
CA ARG A 70 -2.23 -2.10 12.32
C ARG A 70 -2.78 -3.47 12.73
N GLY A 71 -2.38 -4.52 12.03
CA GLY A 71 -2.78 -5.89 12.32
C GLY A 71 -2.80 -6.80 11.07
N PRO A 72 -3.34 -8.03 11.18
CA PRO A 72 -3.61 -8.89 10.04
C PRO A 72 -4.48 -8.17 9.01
N LEU A 73 -4.13 -8.24 7.72
CA LEU A 73 -4.83 -7.50 6.66
C LEU A 73 -6.34 -7.77 6.68
N ARG A 74 -6.75 -9.03 6.88
CA ARG A 74 -8.17 -9.40 7.00
C ARG A 74 -8.91 -8.64 8.08
N GLN A 75 -8.26 -8.37 9.21
CA GLN A 75 -8.87 -7.69 10.36
C GLN A 75 -8.93 -6.17 10.14
N ILE A 76 -7.92 -5.59 9.48
CA ILE A 76 -7.85 -4.14 9.27
C ILE A 76 -8.44 -3.68 7.93
N SER A 77 -8.79 -4.61 7.03
CA SER A 77 -9.35 -4.30 5.71
C SER A 77 -10.65 -3.48 5.74
N PRO A 78 -11.58 -3.63 6.70
CA PRO A 78 -12.76 -2.76 6.77
C PRO A 78 -12.38 -1.31 7.03
N THR A 79 -11.49 -1.06 8.00
CA THR A 79 -11.00 0.30 8.34
C THR A 79 -10.28 0.94 7.16
N ILE A 80 -9.43 0.18 6.46
CA ILE A 80 -8.76 0.64 5.24
C ILE A 80 -9.78 1.01 4.16
N SER A 81 -10.80 0.16 3.96
CA SER A 81 -11.83 0.38 2.93
C SER A 81 -12.67 1.62 3.22
N ASP A 82 -13.03 1.85 4.48
CA ASP A 82 -13.76 3.06 4.89
C ASP A 82 -12.94 4.32 4.67
N ALA A 83 -11.68 4.36 5.11
CA ALA A 83 -10.79 5.49 4.88
C ALA A 83 -10.59 5.75 3.37
N ALA A 84 -10.40 4.71 2.56
CA ALA A 84 -10.24 4.84 1.11
C ALA A 84 -11.53 5.34 0.43
N ARG A 85 -12.70 4.97 0.95
CA ARG A 85 -14.02 5.43 0.48
C ARG A 85 -14.24 6.91 0.78
N GLU A 86 -13.70 7.40 1.90
CA GLU A 86 -13.68 8.83 2.26
C GLU A 86 -12.65 9.65 1.46
N GLY A 87 -11.89 8.98 0.58
CA GLY A 87 -10.93 9.62 -0.32
C GLY A 87 -9.49 9.63 0.19
N ALA A 88 -9.21 8.96 1.31
CA ALA A 88 -7.83 8.79 1.75
C ALA A 88 -7.06 7.91 0.76
N LEU A 89 -5.81 8.30 0.50
CA LEU A 89 -4.81 7.42 -0.11
C LEU A 89 -4.04 6.75 1.02
N ILE A 90 -3.92 5.43 0.98
CA ILE A 90 -3.42 4.66 2.11
C ILE A 90 -2.15 3.92 1.70
N LEU A 91 -1.05 4.13 2.41
CA LEU A 91 0.19 3.38 2.26
C LEU A 91 0.13 2.12 3.14
N LEU A 92 0.37 0.94 2.56
CA LEU A 92 0.48 -0.33 3.26
C LEU A 92 1.96 -0.69 3.44
N ILE A 93 2.37 -0.89 4.69
CA ILE A 93 3.71 -1.36 5.05
C ILE A 93 3.56 -2.73 5.71
N PRO A 94 4.11 -3.81 5.14
CA PRO A 94 4.12 -5.12 5.80
C PRO A 94 4.96 -5.05 7.09
N GLU A 95 4.44 -5.65 8.17
CA GLU A 95 5.08 -5.73 9.48
C GLU A 95 5.65 -7.15 9.64
N GLY A 96 6.98 -7.27 9.65
CA GLY A 96 7.67 -8.55 9.45
C GLY A 96 8.36 -8.54 8.09
N ALA A 97 9.68 -8.72 8.11
CA ALA A 97 10.57 -8.45 6.98
C ALA A 97 10.47 -9.55 5.88
N PRO A 98 11.15 -9.37 4.73
CA PRO A 98 10.89 -10.05 3.45
C PRO A 98 11.06 -11.58 3.46
#